data_AF-A0A0G1TXE6-F1
#
_entry.id   AF-A0A0G1TXE6-F1
#
_cell.length_a   1.000
_cell.length_b   1.000
_cell.length_c   1.000
_cell.angle_alpha   90.00
_cell.angle_beta   90.00
_cell.angle_gamma   90.00
#
_symmetry.space_group_name_H-M   'P 1'
#
loop_
_entity.id
_entity.type
_entity.pdbx_description
1 polymer ?
#
loop_
_entity_poly.entity_id
_entity_poly.type
_entity_poly.pdbx_seq_one_letter_code
_entity_poly.pdbx_strand_id
1 'polypeptide(L)'
;MPKPESKVGEDELKSWAIAVSELNVSASSAYMKELVEEGEKYLACLRKEAGSDDLRVKSIEARLAKAEEILRQRLLIESRQSQV
;
A
#
# COMPACT_ATOMS: atom_id res chain seq x y z
N MET A 1 -25.40 -13.37 -21.19
CA MET A 1 -25.27 -12.96 -19.78
C MET A 1 -24.16 -11.93 -19.69
N PRO A 2 -24.37 -10.73 -19.13
CA PRO A 2 -23.26 -9.82 -18.87
C PRO A 2 -22.35 -10.44 -17.80
N LYS A 3 -21.03 -10.38 -18.01
CA LYS A 3 -20.04 -10.81 -17.01
C LYS A 3 -20.25 -10.00 -15.72
N PRO A 4 -20.18 -10.61 -14.52
CA PRO A 4 -20.06 -9.82 -13.31
C PRO A 4 -18.76 -9.03 -13.42
N GLU A 5 -18.88 -7.72 -13.60
CA GLU A 5 -17.75 -6.81 -13.44
C GLU A 5 -17.26 -7.01 -12.00
N SER A 6 -16.00 -7.45 -11.87
CA SER A 6 -15.40 -7.86 -10.60
C SER A 6 -15.20 -6.62 -9.73
N LYS A 7 -16.27 -6.17 -9.05
CA LYS A 7 -16.24 -5.06 -8.08
C LYS A 7 -15.35 -5.32 -6.87
N VAL A 8 -14.92 -6.56 -6.68
CA VAL A 8 -14.17 -7.00 -5.50
C VAL A 8 -12.81 -6.28 -5.39
N GLY A 9 -12.16 -5.93 -6.50
CA GLY A 9 -10.83 -5.29 -6.46
C GLY A 9 -10.83 -3.78 -6.23
N GLU A 10 -11.92 -3.05 -6.53
CA GLU A 10 -11.94 -1.58 -6.44
C GLU A 10 -12.17 -1.08 -5.01
N ASP A 11 -13.05 -1.73 -4.27
CA ASP A 11 -13.35 -1.36 -2.88
C ASP A 11 -12.19 -1.71 -1.96
N GLU A 12 -11.53 -2.84 -2.20
CA GLU A 12 -10.30 -3.24 -1.52
C GLU A 12 -9.14 -2.24 -1.79
N LEU A 13 -8.94 -1.83 -3.04
CA LEU A 13 -7.93 -0.83 -3.39
C LEU A 13 -8.21 0.53 -2.73
N LYS A 14 -9.47 0.95 -2.67
CA LYS A 14 -9.88 2.20 -2.00
C LYS A 14 -9.63 2.11 -0.49
N SER A 15 -10.00 0.99 0.12
CA SER A 15 -9.74 0.72 1.54
C SER A 15 -8.25 0.79 1.85
N TRP A 16 -7.42 0.15 1.03
CA TRP A 16 -5.97 0.21 1.15
C TRP A 16 -5.43 1.64 0.98
N ALA A 17 -5.91 2.38 -0.02
CA ALA A 17 -5.47 3.75 -0.27
C ALA A 17 -5.83 4.69 0.90
N ILE A 18 -6.96 4.46 1.57
CA ILE A 18 -7.35 5.17 2.80
C ILE A 18 -6.39 4.79 3.93
N ALA A 19 -6.14 3.49 4.15
CA ALA A 19 -5.23 3.02 5.19
C ALA A 19 -3.80 3.61 5.06
N VAL A 20 -3.28 3.73 3.82
CA VAL A 20 -2.00 4.41 3.57
C VAL A 20 -2.07 5.92 3.84
N SER A 21 -3.21 6.55 3.55
CA SER A 21 -3.39 8.00 3.78
C SER A 21 -3.50 8.33 5.28
N GLU A 22 -4.05 7.41 6.06
CA GLU A 22 -4.17 7.49 7.51
C GLU A 22 -2.95 6.94 8.26
N LEU A 23 -1.97 6.41 7.53
CA LEU A 23 -0.75 5.85 8.10
C LEU A 23 0.03 6.96 8.80
N ASN A 24 0.21 6.79 10.10
CA ASN A 24 0.98 7.70 10.93
C ASN A 24 2.12 6.95 11.62
N VAL A 25 3.05 7.70 12.22
CA VAL A 25 4.28 7.16 12.83
C VAL A 25 4.00 6.24 14.03
N SER A 26 2.78 6.23 14.58
CA SER A 26 2.40 5.40 15.73
C SER A 26 1.89 4.00 15.36
N ALA A 27 1.59 3.73 14.08
CA ALA A 27 1.24 2.39 13.64
C ALA A 27 2.40 1.40 13.86
N SER A 28 2.07 0.12 14.10
CA SER A 28 3.09 -0.91 14.33
C SER A 28 3.85 -1.22 13.03
N SER A 29 5.15 -1.51 13.15
CA SER A 29 5.95 -1.89 11.98
C SER A 29 5.45 -3.18 11.31
N ALA A 30 4.80 -4.08 12.06
CA ALA A 30 4.14 -5.26 11.51
C ALA A 30 2.96 -4.89 10.60
N TYR A 31 2.05 -4.03 11.07
CA TYR A 31 0.91 -3.58 10.28
C TYR A 31 1.35 -2.79 9.03
N MET A 32 2.38 -1.96 9.16
CA MET A 32 2.94 -1.23 8.03
C MET A 32 3.54 -2.17 6.96
N LYS A 33 4.17 -3.28 7.35
CA LYS A 33 4.67 -4.30 6.41
C LYS A 33 3.53 -4.98 5.67
N GLU A 34 2.48 -5.40 6.38
CA GLU A 34 1.29 -6.00 5.76
C GLU A 34 0.67 -5.06 4.72
N LEU A 35 0.54 -3.77 5.05
CA LEU A 35 0.05 -2.75 4.12
C LEU A 35 0.92 -2.59 2.88
N VAL A 36 2.25 -2.61 3.02
CA VAL A 36 3.15 -2.53 1.86
C VAL A 36 2.98 -3.76 0.97
N GLU A 37 2.99 -4.97 1.54
CA GLU A 37 2.81 -6.21 0.79
C GLU A 37 1.46 -6.29 0.07
N GLU A 38 0.39 -5.82 0.70
CA GLU A 38 -0.94 -5.74 0.11
C GLU A 38 -0.98 -4.75 -1.05
N GLY A 39 -0.35 -3.58 -0.88
CA GLY A 39 -0.24 -2.58 -1.94
C GLY A 39 0.54 -3.08 -3.16
N GLU A 40 1.64 -3.83 -2.95
CA GLU A 40 2.43 -4.42 -4.03
C GLU A 40 1.61 -5.43 -4.84
N LYS A 41 0.76 -6.23 -4.17
CA LYS A 41 -0.17 -7.15 -4.84
C LYS A 41 -1.17 -6.38 -5.71
N TYR A 42 -1.78 -5.32 -5.18
CA TYR A 42 -2.69 -4.49 -5.96
C TYR A 42 -2.02 -3.82 -7.14
N LEU A 43 -0.82 -3.28 -6.95
CA LEU A 43 -0.03 -2.67 -8.02
C LEU A 43 0.27 -3.69 -9.13
N ALA A 44 0.64 -4.91 -8.78
CA ALA A 44 0.90 -5.98 -9.74
C ALA A 44 -0.34 -6.37 -10.54
N CYS A 45 -1.52 -6.44 -9.90
CA CYS A 45 -2.80 -6.67 -10.58
C CYS A 45 -3.13 -5.51 -11.53
N LEU A 46 -3.08 -4.27 -11.05
CA LEU A 46 -3.36 -3.08 -11.84
C LEU A 46 -2.45 -2.94 -13.06
N ARG A 47 -1.15 -3.22 -12.92
CA ARG A 47 -0.21 -3.20 -14.06
C ARG A 47 -0.57 -4.24 -15.12
N LYS A 48 -1.08 -5.41 -14.73
CA LYS A 48 -1.52 -6.44 -15.67
C LYS A 48 -2.81 -6.06 -16.40
N GLU A 49 -3.72 -5.36 -15.72
CA GLU A 49 -5.02 -4.98 -16.29
C GLU A 49 -4.98 -3.70 -17.12
N ALA A 50 -4.29 -2.67 -16.63
CA ALA A 50 -4.34 -1.32 -17.18
C ALA A 50 -3.02 -0.89 -17.86
N GLY A 51 -1.95 -1.65 -17.69
CA GLY A 51 -0.61 -1.29 -18.17
C GLY A 51 0.11 -0.29 -17.26
N SER A 52 1.44 -0.21 -17.40
CA SER A 52 2.28 0.55 -16.46
C SER A 52 2.12 2.07 -16.55
N ASP A 53 1.57 2.59 -17.65
CA ASP A 53 1.39 4.03 -17.85
C ASP A 53 0.06 4.58 -17.35
N ASP A 54 -0.84 3.73 -16.85
CA ASP A 54 -2.12 4.14 -16.29
C ASP A 54 -1.92 5.05 -15.05
N LEU A 55 -2.69 6.14 -14.99
CA LEU A 55 -2.63 7.10 -13.89
C LEU A 55 -2.89 6.44 -12.53
N ARG A 56 -3.74 5.42 -12.46
CA ARG A 56 -4.02 4.66 -11.23
C ARG A 56 -2.80 3.89 -10.77
N VAL A 57 -2.07 3.24 -11.68
CA VAL A 57 -0.80 2.56 -11.37
C VAL A 57 0.19 3.53 -10.74
N LYS A 58 0.44 4.68 -11.38
CA LYS A 58 1.34 5.73 -10.86
C LYS A 58 0.89 6.26 -9.50
N SER A 59 -0.43 6.37 -9.30
CA SER A 59 -1.01 6.83 -8.04
C SER A 59 -0.82 5.81 -6.90
N ILE A 60 -0.90 4.51 -7.20
CA ILE A 60 -0.64 3.44 -6.23
C ILE A 60 0.85 3.33 -5.92
N GLU A 61 1.72 3.46 -6.92
CA GLU A 61 3.19 3.50 -6.74
C GLU A 61 3.61 4.63 -5.78
N ALA A 62 3.08 5.84 -5.96
CA ALA A 62 3.38 6.97 -5.09
C ALA A 62 2.93 6.71 -3.63
N ARG A 63 1.79 6.05 -3.44
CA ARG A 63 1.29 5.68 -2.10
C ARG A 63 2.15 4.59 -1.47
N LEU A 64 2.54 3.57 -2.22
CA LEU A 64 3.46 2.52 -1.78
C LEU A 64 4.79 3.11 -1.33
N ALA A 65 5.38 4.00 -2.11
CA ALA A 65 6.63 4.67 -1.76
C ALA A 65 6.51 5.43 -0.42
N LYS A 66 5.37 6.07 -0.17
CA LYS A 66 5.09 6.75 1.11
C LYS A 66 4.96 5.76 2.26
N ALA A 67 4.24 4.65 2.07
CA ALA A 67 4.11 3.61 3.09
C ALA A 67 5.47 2.99 3.46
N GLU A 68 6.31 2.70 2.47
CA GLU A 68 7.68 2.23 2.67
C GLU A 68 8.55 3.24 3.42
N GLU A 69 8.47 4.53 3.06
CA GLU A 69 9.22 5.58 3.75
C GLU A 69 8.87 5.62 5.24
N ILE A 70 7.58 5.59 5.56
CA ILE A 70 7.10 5.61 6.95
C ILE A 70 7.55 4.33 7.68
N LEU A 71 7.46 3.16 7.04
CA LEU A 71 7.98 1.90 7.60
C LEU A 71 9.48 1.98 7.90
N ARG A 72 10.29 2.52 6.98
CA ARG A 72 11.74 2.71 7.20
C ARG A 72 12.00 3.62 8.40
N GLN A 73 11.29 4.75 8.49
CA GLN A 73 11.40 5.66 9.64
C GLN A 73 11.03 4.95 10.95
N ARG A 74 9.97 4.13 10.94
CA ARG A 74 9.53 3.36 12.10
C ARG A 74 10.58 2.35 12.55
N LEU A 75 11.12 1.56 11.63
CA LEU A 75 12.15 0.56 11.92
C LEU A 75 13.43 1.22 12.49
N LEU A 76 13.78 2.43 12.01
CA LEU A 76 14.89 3.20 12.58
C LEU A 76 14.62 3.63 14.03
N ILE A 77 13.39 4.04 14.36
CA ILE A 77 13.01 4.39 15.74
C ILE A 77 13.06 3.15 16.64
N GLU A 78 12.47 2.04 16.21
CA GLU A 78 12.45 0.77 16.95
C GLU A 78 13.88 0.26 17.20
N SER A 79 14.73 0.30 16.18
CA SER A 79 16.14 -0.08 16.31
C SER A 79 16.89 0.80 17.32
N ARG A 80 16.59 2.10 17.40
CA ARG A 80 17.21 3.00 18.38
C ARG A 80 16.71 2.72 19.79
N GLN A 81 15.43 2.39 19.95
CA GLN A 81 14.85 2.06 21.26
C GLN A 81 15.35 0.72 21.81
N SER A 82 15.62 -0.28 20.94
CA SER A 82 16.20 -1.56 21.37
C SER A 82 17.68 -1.50 21.75
N GLN A 83 18.37 -0.38 21.46
CA GLN A 83 19.78 -0.17 21.83
C GLN A 83 19.97 0.54 23.18
N VAL A 84 18.89 0.98 23.84
CA VAL A 84 18.91 1.67 25.14
C VAL A 84 18.45 0.73 26.24
#